data_AF-A0AAD5H7J0-F1
#
_entry.id   AF-A0AAD5H7J0-F1
#
_cell.length_a   1.000
_cell.length_b   1.000
_cell.length_c   1.000
_cell.angle_alpha   90.00
_cell.angle_beta   90.00
_cell.angle_gamma   90.00
#
_symmetry.space_group_name_H-M   'P 1'
#
loop_
_entity.id
_entity.type
_entity.pdbx_description
1 polymer ?
#
loop_
_entity_poly.entity_id
_entity_poly.type
_entity_poly.pdbx_seq_one_letter_code
_entity_poly.pdbx_strand_id
1 'polypeptide(L)'
;MPARVKLGALSDILGFIERLEPVDRSVLRAKLDGYLLPSGRRWVEAAAEGFDQATLQEEADLTAALAATQLNCGSNLLHVAARMADAAILTKLLLAAPAAAMQAEYNGYLPLHVAAQAGSEAAVQCLLLAAPDTAMQADNCGRLPLHHAAEAGRRGPVQSLLLAAPAAAAQADRDGALPLHYAARSNSSSVFTLVLAAAPEAVQRPDATGRLPLHCAAGYAGRHAATAAERLGVLRAALAAAPSAVQLADGNGYLPLQHAAACHSLEAVALLLDAAPAAVTAVAAGGRTVLHQAAANPDPAVAQMVLERNPAAVTQADQTGCLPLFDAGSEATAALLLAAAPAAAAATTCAANSPHVAELLLQAAPECAMQPDQSGQLPLHWAAECVRMPVVEVLLAAAPAAAAVRDSGTNLPLHLVLEACHPEDAAAFEPLVAATPPREALLALAANENYLAGLDGPLFAAVVRQSALEPQDWELVPTPCPELASVLPVVHARSRAEAGQLVQRLPPAAQARLRAAAMALARSLPADAYGTHILPVVAE
;
A
#
# COMPACT_ATOMS: atom_id res chain seq x y z
N MET A 1 -32.82 -17.40 -5.57
CA MET A 1 -32.83 -16.22 -6.47
C MET A 1 -33.44 -15.06 -5.71
N PRO A 2 -32.78 -13.90 -5.60
CA PRO A 2 -33.37 -12.76 -4.92
C PRO A 2 -34.59 -12.27 -5.73
N ALA A 3 -35.68 -11.98 -5.03
CA ALA A 3 -36.93 -11.57 -5.67
C ALA A 3 -36.69 -10.29 -6.49
N ARG A 4 -36.85 -10.39 -7.81
CA ARG A 4 -36.93 -9.21 -8.69
C ARG A 4 -38.08 -8.33 -8.19
N VAL A 5 -37.77 -7.09 -7.82
CA VAL A 5 -38.76 -6.07 -7.45
C VAL A 5 -39.78 -5.95 -8.58
N LYS A 6 -41.08 -6.06 -8.26
CA LYS A 6 -42.16 -5.76 -9.20
C LYS A 6 -42.13 -4.26 -9.52
N LEU A 7 -42.21 -3.91 -10.80
CA LEU A 7 -42.22 -2.54 -11.33
C LEU A 7 -43.20 -1.57 -10.63
N GLY A 8 -44.27 -2.07 -10.00
CA GLY A 8 -45.21 -1.25 -9.23
C GLY A 8 -44.63 -0.58 -7.98
N ALA A 9 -43.66 -1.19 -7.29
CA ALA A 9 -43.10 -0.60 -6.07
C ALA A 9 -42.30 0.69 -6.35
N LEU A 10 -41.75 0.86 -7.56
CA LEU A 10 -40.98 2.04 -7.95
C LEU A 10 -41.87 3.22 -8.37
N SER A 11 -43.02 2.99 -9.02
CA SER A 11 -44.00 4.06 -9.29
C SER A 11 -44.57 4.65 -8.01
N ASP A 12 -44.71 3.82 -6.98
CA ASP A 12 -45.26 4.19 -5.68
C ASP A 12 -44.26 5.04 -4.85
N ILE A 13 -42.95 4.74 -4.93
CA ILE A 13 -41.86 5.55 -4.34
C ILE A 13 -41.92 6.98 -4.87
N LEU A 14 -42.18 7.11 -6.17
CA LEU A 14 -42.21 8.38 -6.86
C LEU A 14 -43.44 9.19 -6.48
N GLY A 15 -44.63 8.58 -6.49
CA GLY A 15 -45.86 9.23 -6.03
C GLY A 15 -45.84 9.70 -4.56
N PHE A 16 -45.02 9.08 -3.70
CA PHE A 16 -44.76 9.59 -2.33
C PHE A 16 -43.84 10.81 -2.34
N ILE A 17 -42.73 10.77 -3.08
CA ILE A 17 -41.81 11.92 -3.24
C ILE A 17 -42.57 13.14 -3.81
N GLU A 18 -43.59 12.92 -4.65
CA GLU A 18 -44.39 13.99 -5.23
C GLU A 18 -45.36 14.69 -4.28
N ARG A 19 -45.75 14.00 -3.18
CA ARG A 19 -46.65 14.49 -2.13
C ARG A 19 -45.93 15.19 -0.97
N LEU A 20 -44.59 15.10 -0.92
CA LEU A 20 -43.79 15.89 0.00
C LEU A 20 -43.89 17.38 -0.33
N GLU A 21 -43.68 18.25 0.67
CA GLU A 21 -43.62 19.69 0.42
C GLU A 21 -42.59 19.99 -0.69
N PRO A 22 -42.80 21.03 -1.52
CA PRO A 22 -41.98 21.28 -2.72
C PRO A 22 -40.46 21.34 -2.43
N VAL A 23 -40.10 21.82 -1.23
CA VAL A 23 -38.72 21.90 -0.75
C VAL A 23 -38.16 20.50 -0.47
N ASP A 24 -38.86 19.68 0.33
CA ASP A 24 -38.47 18.30 0.65
C ASP A 24 -38.36 17.42 -0.60
N ARG A 25 -39.32 17.58 -1.53
CA ARG A 25 -39.36 16.90 -2.84
C ARG A 25 -38.13 17.22 -3.70
N SER A 26 -37.77 18.51 -3.83
CA SER A 26 -36.63 18.93 -4.65
C SER A 26 -35.28 18.45 -4.08
N VAL A 27 -35.13 18.45 -2.75
CA VAL A 27 -33.92 18.01 -2.05
C VAL A 27 -33.71 16.49 -2.17
N LEU A 28 -34.77 15.71 -2.00
CA LEU A 28 -34.72 14.25 -2.19
C LEU A 28 -34.44 13.89 -3.66
N ARG A 29 -35.12 14.53 -4.61
CA ARG A 29 -34.96 14.26 -6.06
C ARG A 29 -33.54 14.57 -6.55
N ALA A 30 -33.02 15.76 -6.23
CA ALA A 30 -31.67 16.18 -6.64
C ALA A 30 -30.55 15.29 -6.07
N LYS A 31 -30.76 14.68 -4.90
CA LYS A 31 -29.77 13.82 -4.25
C LYS A 31 -29.94 12.33 -4.59
N LEU A 32 -31.17 11.85 -4.82
CA LEU A 32 -31.46 10.50 -5.34
C LEU A 32 -30.96 10.31 -6.78
N ASP A 33 -30.86 11.39 -7.56
CA ASP A 33 -30.27 11.39 -8.91
C ASP A 33 -28.82 10.88 -8.96
N GLY A 34 -28.09 10.85 -7.84
CA GLY A 34 -26.76 10.22 -7.75
C GLY A 34 -26.78 8.71 -7.45
N TYR A 35 -27.90 8.17 -6.97
CA TYR A 35 -28.02 6.80 -6.46
C TYR A 35 -28.95 5.90 -7.30
N LEU A 36 -29.73 6.47 -8.20
CA LEU A 36 -30.63 5.76 -9.10
C LEU A 36 -29.93 5.39 -10.42
N LEU A 37 -30.06 4.12 -10.84
CA LEU A 37 -29.64 3.66 -12.17
C LEU A 37 -30.37 4.44 -13.28
N PRO A 38 -29.80 4.59 -14.50
CA PRO A 38 -30.43 5.28 -15.63
C PRO A 38 -31.83 4.76 -15.99
N SER A 39 -32.10 3.49 -15.72
CA SER A 39 -33.41 2.84 -15.87
C SER A 39 -34.46 3.29 -14.86
N GLY A 40 -34.06 3.72 -13.65
CA GLY A 40 -34.97 4.31 -12.66
C GLY A 40 -35.33 5.77 -12.96
N ARG A 41 -34.37 6.53 -13.54
CA ARG A 41 -34.49 7.96 -13.85
C ARG A 41 -35.62 8.28 -14.85
N ARG A 42 -35.74 7.47 -15.91
CA ARG A 42 -36.79 7.59 -16.94
C ARG A 42 -38.23 7.37 -16.42
N TRP A 43 -38.38 6.64 -15.33
CA TRP A 43 -39.70 6.34 -14.75
C TRP A 43 -40.16 7.41 -13.75
N VAL A 44 -39.22 8.11 -13.10
CA VAL A 44 -39.46 9.32 -12.27
C VAL A 44 -40.12 10.44 -13.08
N GLU A 45 -39.75 10.56 -14.35
CA GLU A 45 -40.29 11.57 -15.25
C GLU A 45 -41.72 11.24 -15.70
N ALA A 46 -42.10 9.96 -15.79
CA ALA A 46 -43.42 9.51 -16.24
C ALA A 46 -44.50 9.49 -15.14
N ALA A 47 -44.12 9.36 -13.87
CA ALA A 47 -45.05 9.36 -12.73
C ALA A 47 -45.50 10.77 -12.30
N ALA A 48 -44.82 11.82 -12.79
CA ALA A 48 -45.08 13.22 -12.46
C ALA A 48 -46.38 13.80 -13.08
N GLU A 49 -47.08 12.99 -13.87
CA GLU A 49 -48.25 13.44 -14.66
C GLU A 49 -49.61 13.07 -14.04
N GLY A 50 -49.66 12.68 -12.76
CA GLY A 50 -50.86 12.93 -11.93
C GLY A 50 -51.25 11.83 -10.95
N PHE A 51 -51.85 12.24 -9.81
CA PHE A 51 -52.97 11.55 -9.14
C PHE A 51 -53.62 12.46 -8.06
N ASP A 52 -54.92 12.20 -7.82
CA ASP A 52 -55.93 13.04 -7.15
C ASP A 52 -56.22 12.64 -5.67
N GLN A 53 -56.92 13.51 -4.92
CA GLN A 53 -57.04 13.57 -3.45
C GLN A 53 -58.00 12.57 -2.76
N ALA A 54 -57.50 11.41 -2.31
CA ALA A 54 -58.21 10.51 -1.35
C ALA A 54 -57.27 9.98 -0.22
N THR A 55 -56.46 10.85 0.36
CA THR A 55 -55.03 10.55 0.56
C THR A 55 -54.57 9.91 1.88
N LEU A 56 -55.22 10.04 3.05
CA LEU A 56 -54.50 9.76 4.32
C LEU A 56 -54.28 8.28 4.69
N GLN A 57 -55.27 7.40 4.49
CA GLN A 57 -55.13 5.98 4.86
C GLN A 57 -54.28 5.22 3.82
N GLU A 58 -54.50 5.51 2.54
CA GLU A 58 -53.71 4.97 1.43
C GLU A 58 -52.27 5.49 1.44
N GLU A 59 -52.02 6.73 1.88
CA GLU A 59 -50.68 7.27 2.06
C GLU A 59 -49.95 6.63 3.24
N ALA A 60 -50.62 6.32 4.35
CA ALA A 60 -50.02 5.56 5.44
C ALA A 60 -49.62 4.14 5.01
N ASP A 61 -50.50 3.43 4.30
CA ASP A 61 -50.24 2.07 3.80
C ASP A 61 -49.16 2.05 2.72
N LEU A 62 -49.14 3.05 1.83
CA LEU A 62 -48.10 3.19 0.81
C LEU A 62 -46.76 3.55 1.45
N THR A 63 -46.73 4.53 2.37
CA THR A 63 -45.49 4.93 3.05
C THR A 63 -44.93 3.78 3.91
N ALA A 64 -45.80 2.93 4.47
CA ALA A 64 -45.42 1.69 5.13
C ALA A 64 -44.78 0.67 4.17
N ALA A 65 -45.39 0.47 2.99
CA ALA A 65 -44.84 -0.41 1.96
C ALA A 65 -43.49 0.09 1.43
N LEU A 66 -43.33 1.41 1.28
CA LEU A 66 -42.14 2.05 0.73
C LEU A 66 -40.95 2.06 1.70
N ALA A 67 -41.17 2.33 2.97
CA ALA A 67 -40.12 2.22 3.98
C ALA A 67 -39.67 0.76 4.19
N ALA A 68 -40.49 -0.23 3.81
CA ALA A 68 -40.11 -1.65 3.81
C ALA A 68 -39.40 -2.10 2.51
N THR A 69 -39.35 -1.27 1.46
CA THR A 69 -38.67 -1.63 0.21
C THR A 69 -37.15 -1.53 0.36
N GLN A 70 -36.47 -2.62 0.04
CA GLN A 70 -35.02 -2.66 -0.03
C GLN A 70 -34.54 -2.11 -1.39
N LEU A 71 -33.69 -1.09 -1.30
CA LEU A 71 -32.91 -0.49 -2.38
C LEU A 71 -31.64 -1.33 -2.63
N ASN A 72 -30.75 -0.82 -3.49
CA ASN A 72 -29.41 -1.39 -3.63
C ASN A 72 -28.73 -1.54 -2.25
N CYS A 73 -27.87 -2.55 -2.10
CA CYS A 73 -27.25 -2.96 -0.84
C CYS A 73 -28.18 -3.32 0.35
N GLY A 74 -29.48 -3.50 0.11
CA GLY A 74 -30.45 -3.88 1.15
C GLY A 74 -30.97 -2.68 1.97
N SER A 75 -30.57 -1.46 1.61
CA SER A 75 -30.95 -0.23 2.31
C SER A 75 -32.43 0.09 2.14
N ASN A 76 -33.13 0.53 3.17
CA ASN A 76 -34.45 1.13 3.01
C ASN A 76 -34.39 2.67 2.99
N LEU A 77 -35.54 3.33 2.80
CA LEU A 77 -35.62 4.79 2.78
C LEU A 77 -35.14 5.44 4.09
N LEU A 78 -35.28 4.77 5.24
CA LEU A 78 -34.77 5.28 6.53
C LEU A 78 -33.25 5.35 6.55
N HIS A 79 -32.53 4.40 5.92
CA HIS A 79 -31.07 4.48 5.80
C HIS A 79 -30.63 5.70 4.99
N VAL A 80 -31.36 5.99 3.90
CA VAL A 80 -31.07 7.16 3.06
C VAL A 80 -31.32 8.46 3.84
N ALA A 81 -32.47 8.57 4.51
CA ALA A 81 -32.78 9.74 5.34
C ALA A 81 -31.77 9.92 6.49
N ALA A 82 -31.38 8.83 7.16
CA ALA A 82 -30.36 8.82 8.20
C ALA A 82 -29.00 9.31 7.69
N ARG A 83 -28.58 8.86 6.49
CA ARG A 83 -27.34 9.30 5.83
C ARG A 83 -27.36 10.77 5.45
N MET A 84 -28.54 11.28 5.11
CA MET A 84 -28.75 12.69 4.79
C MET A 84 -28.82 13.59 6.03
N ALA A 85 -28.85 13.02 7.24
CA ALA A 85 -29.01 13.73 8.51
C ALA A 85 -30.30 14.57 8.62
N ASP A 86 -31.34 14.25 7.83
CA ASP A 86 -32.60 14.98 7.80
C ASP A 86 -33.65 14.33 8.74
N ALA A 87 -33.79 14.90 9.93
CA ALA A 87 -34.71 14.39 10.95
C ALA A 87 -36.20 14.57 10.59
N ALA A 88 -36.54 15.54 9.73
CA ALA A 88 -37.93 15.79 9.36
C ALA A 88 -38.45 14.68 8.42
N ILE A 89 -37.67 14.35 7.40
CA ILE A 89 -37.97 13.23 6.49
C ILE A 89 -37.97 11.91 7.27
N LEU A 90 -36.98 11.71 8.15
CA LEU A 90 -36.86 10.52 8.97
C LEU A 90 -38.09 10.32 9.88
N THR A 91 -38.59 11.39 10.50
CA THR A 91 -39.80 11.34 11.36
C THR A 91 -41.04 10.97 10.56
N LYS A 92 -41.25 11.58 9.38
CA LYS A 92 -42.38 11.25 8.49
C LYS A 92 -42.36 9.76 8.09
N LEU A 93 -41.18 9.23 7.74
CA LEU A 93 -41.02 7.82 7.36
C LEU A 93 -41.24 6.86 8.55
N LEU A 94 -40.78 7.22 9.75
CA LEU A 94 -40.96 6.41 10.96
C LEU A 94 -42.41 6.34 11.42
N LEU A 95 -43.17 7.43 11.29
CA LEU A 95 -44.62 7.45 11.60
C LEU A 95 -45.40 6.49 10.70
N ALA A 96 -45.00 6.38 9.45
CA ALA A 96 -45.64 5.48 8.50
C ALA A 96 -45.20 4.02 8.64
N ALA A 97 -43.91 3.77 8.89
CA ALA A 97 -43.38 2.41 9.00
C ALA A 97 -42.34 2.28 10.12
N PRO A 98 -42.79 2.15 11.38
CA PRO A 98 -41.88 2.03 12.51
C PRO A 98 -41.03 0.76 12.44
N ALA A 99 -41.58 -0.34 11.91
CA ALA A 99 -40.87 -1.62 11.76
C ALA A 99 -39.64 -1.54 10.82
N ALA A 100 -39.60 -0.56 9.91
CA ALA A 100 -38.47 -0.39 9.00
C ALA A 100 -37.19 0.08 9.72
N ALA A 101 -37.30 0.65 10.93
CA ALA A 101 -36.17 1.06 11.75
C ALA A 101 -35.29 -0.12 12.20
N MET A 102 -35.86 -1.34 12.23
CA MET A 102 -35.18 -2.57 12.65
C MET A 102 -34.66 -3.41 11.47
N GLN A 103 -34.90 -2.97 10.24
CA GLN A 103 -34.43 -3.68 9.04
C GLN A 103 -32.98 -3.29 8.78
N ALA A 104 -32.13 -4.29 8.55
CA ALA A 104 -30.72 -4.09 8.27
C ALA A 104 -30.40 -4.14 6.77
N GLU A 105 -29.41 -3.35 6.34
CA GLU A 105 -28.68 -3.49 5.08
C GLU A 105 -27.91 -4.83 5.02
N TYR A 106 -27.36 -5.20 3.86
CA TYR A 106 -26.60 -6.46 3.70
C TYR A 106 -25.38 -6.56 4.64
N ASN A 107 -24.81 -5.42 5.04
CA ASN A 107 -23.69 -5.36 5.99
C ASN A 107 -24.14 -5.35 7.47
N GLY A 108 -25.44 -5.54 7.74
CA GLY A 108 -26.00 -5.54 9.09
C GLY A 108 -26.26 -4.14 9.65
N TYR A 109 -26.04 -3.08 8.87
CA TYR A 109 -26.29 -1.70 9.29
C TYR A 109 -27.78 -1.47 9.42
N LEU A 110 -28.18 -0.86 10.53
CA LEU A 110 -29.52 -0.31 10.74
C LEU A 110 -29.52 1.17 10.38
N PRO A 111 -30.70 1.81 10.19
CA PRO A 111 -30.77 3.26 10.03
C PRO A 111 -30.09 4.00 11.19
N LEU A 112 -30.14 3.45 12.41
CA LEU A 112 -29.46 4.02 13.58
C LEU A 112 -27.93 3.99 13.47
N HIS A 113 -27.33 2.94 12.90
CA HIS A 113 -25.89 2.88 12.63
C HIS A 113 -25.48 3.98 11.66
N VAL A 114 -26.27 4.18 10.59
CA VAL A 114 -26.02 5.20 9.58
C VAL A 114 -26.19 6.62 10.16
N ALA A 115 -27.22 6.87 10.98
CA ALA A 115 -27.42 8.15 11.65
C ALA A 115 -26.29 8.48 12.63
N ALA A 116 -25.84 7.47 13.38
CA ALA A 116 -24.70 7.58 14.29
C ALA A 116 -23.41 7.95 13.55
N GLN A 117 -23.12 7.29 12.44
CA GLN A 117 -21.96 7.58 11.58
C GLN A 117 -22.05 8.96 10.93
N ALA A 118 -23.25 9.36 10.47
CA ALA A 118 -23.50 10.69 9.89
C ALA A 118 -23.38 11.81 10.94
N GLY A 119 -23.46 11.48 12.23
CA GLY A 119 -23.24 12.43 13.30
C GLY A 119 -24.45 13.30 13.65
N SER A 120 -25.65 12.93 13.21
CA SER A 120 -26.88 13.71 13.43
C SER A 120 -27.56 13.29 14.73
N GLU A 121 -27.48 14.16 15.74
CA GLU A 121 -28.13 13.93 17.03
C GLU A 121 -29.65 13.78 16.90
N ALA A 122 -30.28 14.66 16.11
CA ALA A 122 -31.73 14.64 15.89
C ALA A 122 -32.18 13.33 15.23
N ALA A 123 -31.45 12.85 14.21
CA ALA A 123 -31.79 11.58 13.56
C ALA A 123 -31.64 10.39 14.51
N VAL A 124 -30.57 10.38 15.33
CA VAL A 124 -30.35 9.36 16.37
C VAL A 124 -31.49 9.38 17.39
N GLN A 125 -31.90 10.55 17.89
CA GLN A 125 -33.01 10.67 18.84
C GLN A 125 -34.34 10.18 18.23
N CYS A 126 -34.67 10.57 17.00
CA CYS A 126 -35.87 10.10 16.31
C CYS A 126 -35.90 8.56 16.20
N LEU A 127 -34.78 7.94 15.81
CA LEU A 127 -34.69 6.49 15.67
C LEU A 127 -34.74 5.75 17.01
N LEU A 128 -34.12 6.30 18.05
CA LEU A 128 -34.18 5.73 19.40
C LEU A 128 -35.58 5.83 20.01
N LEU A 129 -36.33 6.89 19.74
CA LEU A 129 -37.73 7.02 20.16
C LEU A 129 -38.62 5.98 19.49
N ALA A 130 -38.37 5.68 18.21
CA ALA A 130 -39.17 4.70 17.47
C ALA A 130 -38.76 3.24 17.75
N ALA A 131 -37.47 2.97 17.94
CA ALA A 131 -36.92 1.63 18.09
C ALA A 131 -35.71 1.62 19.05
N PRO A 132 -35.92 1.73 20.37
CA PRO A 132 -34.84 1.90 21.35
C PRO A 132 -33.89 0.70 21.40
N ASP A 133 -34.40 -0.52 21.19
CA ASP A 133 -33.61 -1.76 21.24
C ASP A 133 -32.50 -1.80 20.17
N THR A 134 -32.63 -1.02 19.09
CA THR A 134 -31.63 -0.94 18.03
C THR A 134 -30.29 -0.36 18.51
N ALA A 135 -30.26 0.34 19.66
CA ALA A 135 -29.03 0.84 20.28
C ALA A 135 -28.05 -0.27 20.69
N MET A 136 -28.58 -1.47 20.97
CA MET A 136 -27.79 -2.65 21.39
C MET A 136 -27.68 -3.71 20.29
N GLN A 137 -28.20 -3.45 19.09
CA GLN A 137 -28.10 -4.36 17.96
C GLN A 137 -26.84 -4.06 17.15
N ALA A 138 -26.01 -5.09 16.95
CA ALA A 138 -24.74 -4.96 16.26
C ALA A 138 -24.85 -5.17 14.74
N ASP A 139 -23.97 -4.50 13.99
CA ASP A 139 -23.74 -4.79 12.57
C ASP A 139 -23.01 -6.13 12.34
N ASN A 140 -22.71 -6.47 11.08
CA ASN A 140 -22.00 -7.72 10.76
C ASN A 140 -20.55 -7.76 11.28
N CYS A 141 -19.98 -6.65 11.72
CA CYS A 141 -18.67 -6.60 12.38
C CYS A 141 -18.78 -6.66 13.91
N GLY A 142 -19.99 -6.80 14.46
CA GLY A 142 -20.21 -6.74 15.90
C GLY A 142 -20.26 -5.32 16.46
N ARG A 143 -20.22 -4.28 15.62
CA ARG A 143 -20.21 -2.89 16.07
C ARG A 143 -21.62 -2.41 16.32
N LEU A 144 -21.84 -1.89 17.52
CA LEU A 144 -23.04 -1.13 17.90
C LEU A 144 -23.05 0.27 17.26
N PRO A 145 -24.21 0.96 17.17
CA PRO A 145 -24.27 2.35 16.73
C PRO A 145 -23.35 3.28 17.52
N LEU A 146 -23.09 3.00 18.80
CA LEU A 146 -22.17 3.77 19.62
C LEU A 146 -20.71 3.74 19.12
N HIS A 147 -20.25 2.63 18.51
CA HIS A 147 -18.91 2.56 17.91
C HIS A 147 -18.79 3.56 16.76
N HIS A 148 -19.81 3.61 15.88
CA HIS A 148 -19.86 4.53 14.74
C HIS A 148 -19.96 5.99 15.17
N ALA A 149 -20.78 6.29 16.18
CA ALA A 149 -20.89 7.65 16.73
C ALA A 149 -19.58 8.11 17.40
N ALA A 150 -18.90 7.19 18.10
CA ALA A 150 -17.61 7.45 18.74
C ALA A 150 -16.51 7.75 17.70
N GLU A 151 -16.45 6.97 16.62
CA GLU A 151 -15.51 7.19 15.51
C GLU A 151 -15.79 8.51 14.78
N ALA A 152 -17.07 8.85 14.56
CA ALA A 152 -17.46 10.11 13.94
C ALA A 152 -17.10 11.36 14.78
N GLY A 153 -16.75 11.18 16.07
CA GLY A 153 -16.31 12.25 16.95
C GLY A 153 -17.41 13.27 17.31
N ARG A 154 -18.69 12.93 17.13
CA ARG A 154 -19.83 13.82 17.40
C ARG A 154 -20.44 13.56 18.77
N ARG A 155 -20.38 14.56 19.64
CA ARG A 155 -20.81 14.43 21.05
C ARG A 155 -22.30 14.15 21.23
N GLY A 156 -23.18 14.83 20.48
CA GLY A 156 -24.63 14.70 20.60
C GLY A 156 -25.17 13.27 20.38
N PRO A 157 -24.85 12.62 19.24
CA PRO A 157 -25.17 11.21 18.99
C PRO A 157 -24.67 10.26 20.09
N VAL A 158 -23.41 10.42 20.52
CA VAL A 158 -22.80 9.63 21.59
C VAL A 158 -23.58 9.78 22.89
N GLN A 159 -23.92 11.01 23.27
CA GLN A 159 -24.71 11.28 24.48
C GLN A 159 -26.09 10.63 24.41
N SER A 160 -26.79 10.76 23.27
CA SER A 160 -28.12 10.18 23.09
C SER A 160 -28.09 8.65 23.16
N LEU A 161 -27.09 8.01 22.54
CA LEU A 161 -26.90 6.56 22.57
C LEU A 161 -26.54 6.05 23.97
N LEU A 162 -25.67 6.76 24.70
CA LEU A 162 -25.31 6.40 26.08
C LEU A 162 -26.48 6.56 27.05
N LEU A 163 -27.36 7.55 26.83
CA LEU A 163 -28.58 7.71 27.62
C LEU A 163 -29.58 6.57 27.37
N ALA A 164 -29.73 6.15 26.12
CA ALA A 164 -30.65 5.06 25.76
C ALA A 164 -30.10 3.68 26.16
N ALA A 165 -28.79 3.45 26.02
CA ALA A 165 -28.16 2.17 26.29
C ALA A 165 -26.76 2.35 26.92
N PRO A 166 -26.66 2.63 28.24
CA PRO A 166 -25.37 2.83 28.93
C PRO A 166 -24.42 1.64 28.79
N ALA A 167 -24.96 0.41 28.76
CA ALA A 167 -24.20 -0.82 28.63
C ALA A 167 -23.44 -0.93 27.28
N ALA A 168 -23.86 -0.20 26.25
CA ALA A 168 -23.19 -0.18 24.95
C ALA A 168 -21.72 0.26 25.06
N ALA A 169 -21.37 1.11 26.03
CA ALA A 169 -20.01 1.60 26.23
C ALA A 169 -19.00 0.50 26.58
N ALA A 170 -19.45 -0.61 27.14
CA ALA A 170 -18.61 -1.73 27.57
C ALA A 170 -18.63 -2.93 26.60
N GLN A 171 -19.45 -2.87 25.54
CA GLN A 171 -19.59 -3.93 24.56
C GLN A 171 -18.48 -3.84 23.51
N ALA A 172 -17.73 -4.93 23.34
CA ALA A 172 -16.73 -5.04 22.27
C ALA A 172 -17.37 -5.54 20.97
N ASP A 173 -16.80 -5.12 19.85
CA ASP A 173 -17.06 -5.69 18.53
C ASP A 173 -16.30 -7.01 18.31
N ARG A 174 -16.33 -7.54 17.07
CA ARG A 174 -15.66 -8.80 16.73
C ARG A 174 -14.14 -8.73 16.78
N ASP A 175 -13.57 -7.54 16.68
CA ASP A 175 -12.13 -7.30 16.81
C ASP A 175 -11.75 -6.98 18.27
N GLY A 176 -12.66 -7.18 19.22
CA GLY A 176 -12.44 -6.88 20.64
C GLY A 176 -12.40 -5.38 20.93
N ALA A 177 -12.64 -4.52 19.95
CA ALA A 177 -12.57 -3.08 20.10
C ALA A 177 -13.85 -2.54 20.75
N LEU A 178 -13.67 -1.78 21.82
CA LEU A 178 -14.73 -1.04 22.51
C LEU A 178 -15.00 0.31 21.84
N PRO A 179 -16.16 0.95 22.08
CA PRO A 179 -16.41 2.32 21.60
C PRO A 179 -15.34 3.33 22.01
N LEU A 180 -14.66 3.10 23.16
CA LEU A 180 -13.56 3.96 23.59
C LEU A 180 -12.34 3.88 22.65
N HIS A 181 -12.07 2.73 22.03
CA HIS A 181 -11.01 2.60 21.01
C HIS A 181 -11.34 3.43 19.77
N TYR A 182 -12.61 3.44 19.35
CA TYR A 182 -13.08 4.26 18.24
C TYR A 182 -13.07 5.75 18.58
N ALA A 183 -13.48 6.12 19.80
CA ALA A 183 -13.34 7.49 20.30
C ALA A 183 -11.88 7.94 20.32
N ALA A 184 -10.94 7.03 20.59
CA ALA A 184 -9.51 7.30 20.57
C ALA A 184 -8.96 7.57 19.16
N ARG A 185 -9.62 7.05 18.12
CA ARG A 185 -9.31 7.33 16.70
C ARG A 185 -9.95 8.62 16.20
N SER A 186 -10.89 9.18 16.96
CA SER A 186 -11.51 10.47 16.67
C SER A 186 -10.62 11.62 17.16
N ASN A 187 -10.86 12.84 16.66
CA ASN A 187 -10.20 14.05 17.16
C ASN A 187 -10.99 14.77 18.27
N SER A 188 -11.93 14.07 18.93
CA SER A 188 -12.83 14.68 19.90
C SER A 188 -12.57 14.17 21.31
N SER A 189 -11.74 14.91 22.06
CA SER A 189 -11.51 14.65 23.49
C SER A 189 -12.82 14.68 24.29
N SER A 190 -13.80 15.47 23.85
CA SER A 190 -15.13 15.53 24.45
C SER A 190 -15.93 14.23 24.30
N VAL A 191 -15.75 13.50 23.20
CA VAL A 191 -16.37 12.19 22.98
C VAL A 191 -15.61 11.13 23.75
N PHE A 192 -14.27 11.15 23.69
CA PHE A 192 -13.42 10.22 24.44
C PHE A 192 -13.74 10.25 25.94
N THR A 193 -13.77 11.44 26.54
CA THR A 193 -14.10 11.62 27.96
C THR A 193 -15.53 11.21 28.30
N LEU A 194 -16.49 11.44 27.39
CA LEU A 194 -17.88 11.04 27.60
C LEU A 194 -18.05 9.52 27.60
N VAL A 195 -17.44 8.81 26.64
CA VAL A 195 -17.46 7.35 26.59
C VAL A 195 -16.71 6.75 27.78
N LEU A 196 -15.56 7.33 28.15
CA LEU A 196 -14.79 6.91 29.32
C LEU A 196 -15.59 7.07 30.62
N ALA A 197 -16.35 8.14 30.78
CA ALA A 197 -17.19 8.34 31.95
C ALA A 197 -18.29 7.28 32.07
N ALA A 198 -18.81 6.77 30.94
CA ALA A 198 -19.79 5.70 30.91
C ALA A 198 -19.17 4.31 31.16
N ALA A 199 -17.91 4.09 30.78
CA ALA A 199 -17.18 2.83 31.01
C ALA A 199 -15.70 3.09 31.37
N PRO A 200 -15.38 3.42 32.64
CA PRO A 200 -14.02 3.76 33.06
C PRO A 200 -13.00 2.65 32.82
N GLU A 201 -13.41 1.39 33.04
CA GLU A 201 -12.56 0.20 32.85
C GLU A 201 -12.13 -0.02 31.40
N ALA A 202 -12.82 0.58 30.43
CA ALA A 202 -12.50 0.42 29.01
C ALA A 202 -11.12 0.98 28.65
N VAL A 203 -10.57 1.91 29.45
CA VAL A 203 -9.24 2.50 29.18
C VAL A 203 -8.10 1.49 29.32
N GLN A 204 -8.30 0.41 30.10
CA GLN A 204 -7.31 -0.65 30.33
C GLN A 204 -7.62 -1.93 29.56
N ARG A 205 -8.73 -1.98 28.81
CA ARG A 205 -9.12 -3.19 28.08
C ARG A 205 -8.53 -3.16 26.68
N PRO A 206 -7.68 -4.13 26.28
CA PRO A 206 -7.12 -4.18 24.94
C PRO A 206 -8.14 -4.72 23.92
N ASP A 207 -7.98 -4.32 22.66
CA ASP A 207 -8.61 -4.99 21.53
C ASP A 207 -7.95 -6.35 21.21
N ALA A 208 -8.45 -7.07 20.18
CA ALA A 208 -7.93 -8.38 19.79
C ALA A 208 -6.46 -8.35 19.32
N THR A 209 -5.95 -7.18 18.93
CA THR A 209 -4.52 -6.99 18.58
C THR A 209 -3.68 -6.56 19.78
N GLY A 210 -4.26 -6.54 20.99
CA GLY A 210 -3.59 -6.10 22.21
C GLY A 210 -3.53 -4.59 22.38
N ARG A 211 -4.14 -3.79 21.48
CA ARG A 211 -4.04 -2.33 21.56
C ARG A 211 -5.00 -1.79 22.60
N LEU A 212 -4.46 -1.03 23.55
CA LEU A 212 -5.23 -0.15 24.42
C LEU A 212 -5.72 1.10 23.68
N PRO A 213 -6.75 1.80 24.17
CA PRO A 213 -7.18 3.08 23.61
C PRO A 213 -6.04 4.12 23.49
N LEU A 214 -5.04 4.07 24.37
CA LEU A 214 -3.86 4.93 24.28
C LEU A 214 -3.01 4.67 23.01
N HIS A 215 -2.86 3.41 22.58
CA HIS A 215 -2.17 3.05 21.32
C HIS A 215 -2.94 3.63 20.12
N CYS A 216 -4.26 3.51 20.12
CA CYS A 216 -5.12 4.10 19.10
C CYS A 216 -4.99 5.63 19.08
N ALA A 217 -5.02 6.29 20.23
CA ALA A 217 -4.86 7.74 20.31
C ALA A 217 -3.50 8.20 19.76
N ALA A 218 -2.42 7.48 20.10
CA ALA A 218 -1.08 7.79 19.62
C ALA A 218 -0.98 7.62 18.09
N GLY A 219 -1.54 6.54 17.54
CA GLY A 219 -1.56 6.28 16.09
C GLY A 219 -2.53 7.15 15.28
N TYR A 220 -3.34 8.00 15.92
CA TYR A 220 -4.26 8.90 15.20
C TYR A 220 -4.04 10.39 15.53
N ALA A 221 -3.15 10.70 16.49
CA ALA A 221 -2.80 12.07 16.88
C ALA A 221 -2.21 12.95 15.75
N GLY A 222 -1.82 12.37 14.61
CA GLY A 222 -1.32 13.10 13.43
C GLY A 222 -2.38 13.36 12.35
N ARG A 223 -3.59 12.79 12.43
CA ARG A 223 -4.57 12.78 11.34
C ARG A 223 -5.75 13.74 11.57
N HIS A 224 -6.18 14.43 10.51
CA HIS A 224 -7.51 15.07 10.37
C HIS A 224 -8.02 16.06 11.45
N ALA A 225 -7.19 16.92 12.06
CA ALA A 225 -7.72 17.97 12.96
C ALA A 225 -7.34 19.39 12.53
N ALA A 226 -8.21 20.35 12.87
CA ALA A 226 -8.08 21.77 12.51
C ALA A 226 -6.94 22.46 13.30
N THR A 227 -6.64 22.00 14.52
CA THR A 227 -5.59 22.59 15.39
C THR A 227 -4.74 21.54 16.11
N ALA A 228 -3.52 21.92 16.50
CA ALA A 228 -2.59 21.10 17.29
C ALA A 228 -3.16 20.68 18.66
N ALA A 229 -3.91 21.58 19.31
CA ALA A 229 -4.52 21.31 20.61
C ALA A 229 -5.60 20.22 20.52
N GLU A 230 -6.41 20.21 19.45
CA GLU A 230 -7.43 19.18 19.23
C GLU A 230 -6.81 17.82 18.87
N ARG A 231 -5.75 17.82 18.03
CA ARG A 231 -4.98 16.61 17.66
C ARG A 231 -4.48 15.83 18.88
N LEU A 232 -4.04 16.53 19.92
CA LEU A 232 -3.48 15.90 21.13
C LEU A 232 -4.51 15.76 22.26
N GLY A 233 -5.70 16.33 22.13
CA GLY A 233 -6.69 16.36 23.21
C GLY A 233 -7.08 14.95 23.68
N VAL A 234 -7.29 14.03 22.74
CA VAL A 234 -7.61 12.63 23.01
C VAL A 234 -6.42 11.91 23.64
N LEU A 235 -5.21 12.09 23.10
CA LEU A 235 -3.99 11.50 23.64
C LEU A 235 -3.73 11.95 25.09
N ARG A 236 -3.89 13.25 25.38
CA ARG A 236 -3.78 13.81 26.74
C ARG A 236 -4.84 13.24 27.68
N ALA A 237 -6.08 13.11 27.23
CA ALA A 237 -7.15 12.53 28.03
C ALA A 237 -6.89 11.04 28.33
N ALA A 238 -6.42 10.27 27.35
CA ALA A 238 -6.04 8.87 27.51
C ALA A 238 -4.86 8.71 28.49
N LEU A 239 -3.82 9.54 28.36
CA LEU A 239 -2.68 9.55 29.28
C LEU A 239 -3.08 9.93 30.71
N ALA A 240 -3.98 10.91 30.87
CA ALA A 240 -4.47 11.30 32.19
C ALA A 240 -5.30 10.19 32.86
N ALA A 241 -6.07 9.44 32.07
CA ALA A 241 -6.89 8.33 32.55
C ALA A 241 -6.07 7.07 32.86
N ALA A 242 -5.01 6.81 32.10
CA ALA A 242 -4.16 5.62 32.26
C ALA A 242 -2.67 5.95 32.05
N PRO A 243 -2.00 6.61 33.02
CA PRO A 243 -0.59 6.99 32.87
C PRO A 243 0.36 5.80 32.67
N SER A 244 0.09 4.67 33.34
CA SER A 244 0.90 3.46 33.23
C SER A 244 0.82 2.78 31.87
N ALA A 245 -0.23 3.05 31.08
CA ALA A 245 -0.43 2.42 29.77
C ALA A 245 0.61 2.84 28.73
N VAL A 246 1.34 3.94 28.97
CA VAL A 246 2.42 4.40 28.08
C VAL A 246 3.58 3.39 27.96
N GLN A 247 3.73 2.51 28.95
CA GLN A 247 4.77 1.47 29.00
C GLN A 247 4.25 0.07 28.60
N LEU A 248 2.95 -0.05 28.30
CA LEU A 248 2.36 -1.33 27.91
C LEU A 248 2.45 -1.47 26.40
N ALA A 249 2.92 -2.62 25.95
CA ALA A 249 2.99 -2.96 24.54
C ALA A 249 1.71 -3.64 24.06
N ASP A 250 1.36 -3.42 22.79
CA ASP A 250 0.31 -4.19 22.12
C ASP A 250 0.75 -5.63 21.80
N GLY A 251 -0.11 -6.41 21.14
CA GLY A 251 0.17 -7.80 20.77
C GLY A 251 1.36 -7.98 19.82
N ASN A 252 1.81 -6.91 19.16
CA ASN A 252 3.00 -6.88 18.30
C ASN A 252 4.23 -6.31 19.02
N GLY A 253 4.15 -6.05 20.33
CA GLY A 253 5.24 -5.47 21.10
C GLY A 253 5.42 -3.95 20.91
N TYR A 254 4.53 -3.26 20.20
CA TYR A 254 4.63 -1.82 20.02
C TYR A 254 3.99 -1.08 21.20
N LEU A 255 4.76 -0.17 21.81
CA LEU A 255 4.29 0.85 22.73
C LEU A 255 3.53 1.96 21.97
N PRO A 256 2.72 2.78 22.67
CA PRO A 256 2.07 3.95 22.07
C PRO A 256 3.06 4.91 21.40
N LEU A 257 4.30 5.00 21.91
CA LEU A 257 5.36 5.83 21.33
C LEU A 257 5.69 5.43 19.88
N GLN A 258 5.79 4.14 19.58
CA GLN A 258 6.07 3.68 18.21
C GLN A 258 4.90 3.95 17.26
N HIS A 259 3.65 3.86 17.73
CA HIS A 259 2.46 4.26 16.96
C HIS A 259 2.44 5.76 16.64
N ALA A 260 2.82 6.61 17.60
CA ALA A 260 2.94 8.06 17.38
C ALA A 260 4.07 8.39 16.39
N ALA A 261 5.20 7.69 16.48
CA ALA A 261 6.32 7.86 15.56
C ALA A 261 5.93 7.50 14.12
N ALA A 262 5.22 6.38 13.92
CA ALA A 262 4.74 5.95 12.60
C ALA A 262 3.70 6.90 11.97
N CYS A 263 3.04 7.74 12.78
CA CYS A 263 1.99 8.65 12.31
C CYS A 263 2.47 10.11 12.16
N HIS A 264 3.79 10.32 12.13
CA HIS A 264 4.44 11.59 11.85
C HIS A 264 4.12 12.74 12.83
N SER A 265 3.59 12.43 14.03
CA SER A 265 3.19 13.47 14.99
C SER A 265 4.32 13.78 15.97
N LEU A 266 5.14 14.79 15.63
CA LEU A 266 6.24 15.27 16.47
C LEU A 266 5.78 15.61 17.89
N GLU A 267 4.63 16.28 18.01
CA GLU A 267 4.08 16.70 19.31
C GLU A 267 3.59 15.51 20.13
N ALA A 268 3.00 14.49 19.51
CA ALA A 268 2.58 13.28 20.21
C ALA A 268 3.79 12.48 20.71
N VAL A 269 4.84 12.37 19.90
CA VAL A 269 6.11 11.74 20.28
C VAL A 269 6.73 12.50 21.46
N ALA A 270 6.78 13.84 21.40
CA ALA A 270 7.28 14.66 22.51
C ALA A 270 6.49 14.40 23.81
N LEU A 271 5.15 14.43 23.75
CA LEU A 271 4.30 14.19 24.92
C LEU A 271 4.49 12.80 25.53
N LEU A 272 4.63 11.77 24.70
CA LEU A 272 4.83 10.41 25.17
C LEU A 272 6.22 10.22 25.78
N LEU A 273 7.26 10.87 25.21
CA LEU A 273 8.60 10.87 25.77
C LEU A 273 8.69 11.67 27.08
N ASP A 274 7.95 12.77 27.21
CA ASP A 274 7.87 13.53 28.46
C ASP A 274 7.19 12.72 29.57
N ALA A 275 6.16 11.93 29.22
CA ALA A 275 5.49 11.03 30.14
C ALA A 275 6.34 9.78 30.50
N ALA A 276 7.12 9.28 29.54
CA ALA A 276 7.89 8.05 29.66
C ALA A 276 9.21 8.10 28.86
N PRO A 277 10.27 8.72 29.40
CA PRO A 277 11.54 8.86 28.67
C PRO A 277 12.18 7.52 28.29
N ALA A 278 12.05 6.51 29.15
CA ALA A 278 12.60 5.17 28.92
C ALA A 278 11.94 4.41 27.76
N ALA A 279 10.76 4.85 27.27
CA ALA A 279 10.09 4.20 26.16
C ALA A 279 10.87 4.30 24.84
N VAL A 280 11.77 5.29 24.71
CA VAL A 280 12.60 5.49 23.51
C VAL A 280 13.56 4.33 23.23
N THR A 281 13.90 3.52 24.24
CA THR A 281 14.78 2.35 24.11
C THR A 281 14.02 1.05 23.90
N ALA A 282 12.67 1.10 23.87
CA ALA A 282 11.86 -0.09 23.72
C ALA A 282 11.98 -0.70 22.31
N VAL A 283 11.93 -2.02 22.27
CA VAL A 283 11.95 -2.82 21.04
C VAL A 283 10.64 -3.59 20.92
N ALA A 284 10.03 -3.54 19.74
CA ALA A 284 8.82 -4.29 19.44
C ALA A 284 9.13 -5.76 19.07
N ALA A 285 8.09 -6.55 18.81
CA ALA A 285 8.26 -7.85 18.19
C ALA A 285 8.96 -7.65 16.83
N GLY A 286 9.94 -8.51 16.52
CA GLY A 286 10.81 -8.29 15.37
C GLY A 286 12.03 -7.42 15.66
N GLY A 287 12.25 -6.92 16.89
CA GLY A 287 13.42 -6.10 17.23
C GLY A 287 13.36 -4.64 16.77
N ARG A 288 12.22 -4.20 16.22
CA ARG A 288 12.06 -2.85 15.70
C ARG A 288 11.97 -1.80 16.81
N THR A 289 12.79 -0.78 16.71
CA THR A 289 12.85 0.38 17.62
C THR A 289 11.89 1.48 17.20
N VAL A 290 11.68 2.49 18.06
CA VAL A 290 10.97 3.73 17.66
C VAL A 290 11.64 4.45 16.49
N LEU A 291 12.97 4.33 16.34
CA LEU A 291 13.70 4.97 15.24
C LEU A 291 13.39 4.34 13.88
N HIS A 292 13.16 3.02 13.81
CA HIS A 292 12.70 2.36 12.58
C HIS A 292 11.36 2.96 12.11
N GLN A 293 10.43 3.16 13.04
CA GLN A 293 9.13 3.78 12.74
C GLN A 293 9.27 5.26 12.38
N ALA A 294 10.16 5.99 13.06
CA ALA A 294 10.41 7.39 12.76
C ALA A 294 11.13 7.60 11.42
N ALA A 295 11.98 6.65 11.01
CA ALA A 295 12.73 6.71 9.76
C ALA A 295 11.82 6.59 8.53
N ALA A 296 10.74 5.82 8.62
CA ALA A 296 9.69 5.72 7.59
C ALA A 296 9.00 7.05 7.27
N ASN A 297 9.21 8.08 8.10
CA ASN A 297 8.59 9.38 7.93
C ASN A 297 9.32 10.22 6.87
N PRO A 298 8.57 10.96 6.03
CA PRO A 298 9.20 11.90 5.09
C PRO A 298 9.82 13.10 5.81
N ASP A 299 9.27 13.51 6.95
CA ASP A 299 9.80 14.61 7.77
C ASP A 299 10.85 14.06 8.77
N PRO A 300 12.11 14.53 8.69
CA PRO A 300 13.18 14.08 9.58
C PRO A 300 12.99 14.50 11.04
N ALA A 301 12.08 15.43 11.35
CA ALA A 301 11.94 15.99 12.70
C ALA A 301 11.68 14.94 13.79
N VAL A 302 10.88 13.91 13.49
CA VAL A 302 10.62 12.82 14.45
C VAL A 302 11.87 11.96 14.65
N ALA A 303 12.56 11.62 13.57
CA ALA A 303 13.81 10.85 13.65
C ALA A 303 14.90 11.63 14.39
N GLN A 304 15.00 12.94 14.14
CA GLN A 304 15.90 13.84 14.85
C GLN A 304 15.61 13.84 16.36
N MET A 305 14.36 14.05 16.76
CA MET A 305 13.96 14.05 18.17
C MET A 305 14.28 12.71 18.85
N VAL A 306 14.04 11.59 18.17
CA VAL A 306 14.40 10.26 18.69
C VAL A 306 15.91 10.13 18.87
N LEU A 307 16.72 10.56 17.90
CA LEU A 307 18.19 10.50 17.98
C LEU A 307 18.76 11.40 19.07
N GLU A 308 18.20 12.58 19.29
CA GLU A 308 18.57 13.48 20.38
C GLU A 308 18.37 12.83 21.76
N ARG A 309 17.40 11.91 21.88
CA ARG A 309 17.08 11.20 23.12
C ARG A 309 17.73 9.82 23.22
N ASN A 310 17.99 9.16 22.09
CA ASN A 310 18.58 7.83 21.99
C ASN A 310 19.46 7.70 20.73
N PRO A 311 20.69 8.23 20.76
CA PRO A 311 21.59 8.18 19.60
C PRO A 311 22.02 6.76 19.25
N ALA A 312 22.05 5.84 20.22
CA ALA A 312 22.43 4.45 19.99
C ALA A 312 21.45 3.70 19.07
N ALA A 313 20.18 4.15 18.99
CA ALA A 313 19.14 3.51 18.17
C ALA A 313 19.50 3.44 16.69
N VAL A 314 20.34 4.34 16.17
CA VAL A 314 20.74 4.37 14.75
C VAL A 314 21.47 3.11 14.30
N THR A 315 22.15 2.43 15.25
CA THR A 315 22.92 1.21 15.01
C THR A 315 22.18 -0.07 15.44
N GLN A 316 20.96 0.05 15.95
CA GLN A 316 20.18 -1.10 16.42
C GLN A 316 19.47 -1.73 15.23
N ALA A 317 19.90 -2.92 14.84
CA ALA A 317 19.23 -3.70 13.81
C ALA A 317 18.03 -4.46 14.39
N ASP A 318 17.00 -4.63 13.58
CA ASP A 318 15.88 -5.52 13.87
C ASP A 318 16.27 -7.00 13.75
N GLN A 319 15.34 -7.92 13.96
CA GLN A 319 15.59 -9.37 13.92
C GLN A 319 15.99 -9.88 12.52
N THR A 320 15.72 -9.11 11.48
CA THR A 320 16.17 -9.42 10.11
C THR A 320 17.52 -8.78 9.77
N GLY A 321 18.10 -8.02 10.70
CA GLY A 321 19.35 -7.28 10.46
C GLY A 321 19.12 -5.89 9.85
N CYS A 322 17.87 -5.47 9.63
CA CYS A 322 17.58 -4.15 9.09
C CYS A 322 17.79 -3.06 10.16
N LEU A 323 18.66 -2.11 9.86
CA LEU A 323 18.84 -0.85 10.59
C LEU A 323 17.74 0.19 10.25
N PRO A 324 17.51 1.20 11.09
CA PRO A 324 16.54 2.27 10.81
C PRO A 324 16.80 3.02 9.51
N LEU A 325 18.05 3.07 9.06
CA LEU A 325 18.44 3.71 7.81
C LEU A 325 17.75 3.09 6.58
N PHE A 326 17.41 1.79 6.61
CA PHE A 326 16.69 1.14 5.51
C PHE A 326 15.23 1.55 5.41
N ASP A 327 14.63 1.97 6.53
CA ASP A 327 13.26 2.44 6.57
C ASP A 327 13.16 3.92 6.13
N ALA A 328 14.26 4.60 5.80
CA ALA A 328 14.26 6.04 5.50
C ALA A 328 13.30 6.42 4.36
N GLY A 329 12.24 7.18 4.70
CA GLY A 329 11.20 7.63 3.78
C GLY A 329 11.56 8.86 2.94
N SER A 330 12.66 9.56 3.25
CA SER A 330 13.14 10.73 2.51
C SER A 330 14.66 10.89 2.54
N GLU A 331 15.18 11.68 1.61
CA GLU A 331 16.60 12.08 1.55
C GLU A 331 17.05 12.77 2.84
N ALA A 332 16.24 13.68 3.38
CA ALA A 332 16.58 14.41 4.59
C ALA A 332 16.71 13.47 5.80
N THR A 333 15.82 12.48 5.91
CA THR A 333 15.88 11.47 6.97
C THR A 333 17.08 10.54 6.79
N ALA A 334 17.36 10.08 5.56
CA ALA A 334 18.51 9.24 5.26
C ALA A 334 19.84 9.96 5.56
N ALA A 335 19.99 11.22 5.14
CA ALA A 335 21.17 12.04 5.41
C ALA A 335 21.37 12.27 6.91
N LEU A 336 20.29 12.50 7.66
CA LEU A 336 20.33 12.66 9.11
C LEU A 336 20.80 11.38 9.83
N LEU A 337 20.28 10.21 9.41
CA LEU A 337 20.67 8.92 9.98
C LEU A 337 22.12 8.56 9.63
N LEU A 338 22.55 8.82 8.38
CA LEU A 338 23.93 8.66 7.93
C LEU A 338 24.91 9.53 8.72
N ALA A 339 24.57 10.80 8.93
CA ALA A 339 25.39 11.72 9.72
C ALA A 339 25.53 11.24 11.18
N ALA A 340 24.48 10.62 11.74
CA ALA A 340 24.49 10.10 13.09
C ALA A 340 25.30 8.81 13.26
N ALA A 341 25.41 7.96 12.23
CA ALA A 341 26.28 6.79 12.25
C ALA A 341 26.84 6.43 10.87
N PRO A 342 27.96 7.05 10.45
CA PRO A 342 28.60 6.72 9.18
C PRO A 342 29.12 5.27 9.14
N ALA A 343 29.49 4.71 10.30
CA ALA A 343 29.89 3.29 10.40
C ALA A 343 28.72 2.31 10.22
N ALA A 344 27.47 2.75 10.42
CA ALA A 344 26.30 1.92 10.12
C ALA A 344 26.14 1.74 8.61
N ALA A 345 26.65 2.66 7.79
CA ALA A 345 26.60 2.58 6.34
C ALA A 345 27.21 1.26 5.81
N ALA A 346 28.27 0.77 6.46
CA ALA A 346 28.97 -0.49 6.17
C ALA A 346 28.04 -1.70 6.05
N ALA A 347 26.99 -1.76 6.88
CA ALA A 347 26.02 -2.86 6.89
C ALA A 347 24.80 -2.63 5.98
N THR A 348 24.72 -1.49 5.26
CA THR A 348 23.42 -0.91 4.81
C THR A 348 23.13 -0.88 3.31
N THR A 349 23.99 -1.39 2.47
CA THR A 349 23.76 -1.38 1.02
C THR A 349 22.79 -2.50 0.59
N CYS A 350 22.53 -3.50 1.43
CA CYS A 350 21.80 -4.74 1.12
C CYS A 350 20.28 -4.60 0.89
N ALA A 351 19.62 -3.55 1.39
CA ALA A 351 18.15 -3.47 1.39
C ALA A 351 17.58 -2.08 1.04
N ALA A 352 18.35 -1.25 0.33
CA ALA A 352 17.84 0.03 -0.17
C ALA A 352 16.62 -0.23 -1.08
N ASN A 353 15.45 0.25 -0.65
CA ASN A 353 14.20 0.17 -1.43
C ASN A 353 14.17 1.24 -2.54
N SER A 354 15.06 2.23 -2.45
CA SER A 354 15.15 3.37 -3.36
C SER A 354 16.56 3.51 -3.92
N PRO A 355 16.72 3.72 -5.24
CA PRO A 355 18.03 3.97 -5.86
C PRO A 355 18.71 5.22 -5.29
N HIS A 356 17.92 6.24 -4.93
CA HIS A 356 18.46 7.48 -4.36
C HIS A 356 19.05 7.28 -2.97
N VAL A 357 18.44 6.41 -2.16
CA VAL A 357 19.01 6.05 -0.85
C VAL A 357 20.30 5.27 -1.05
N ALA A 358 20.34 4.35 -2.03
CA ALA A 358 21.57 3.63 -2.37
C ALA A 358 22.71 4.58 -2.80
N GLU A 359 22.43 5.61 -3.62
CA GLU A 359 23.43 6.61 -4.02
C GLU A 359 23.99 7.37 -2.82
N LEU A 360 23.14 7.84 -1.91
CA LEU A 360 23.56 8.59 -0.72
C LEU A 360 24.41 7.72 0.22
N LEU A 361 24.05 6.44 0.39
CA LEU A 361 24.84 5.49 1.17
C LEU A 361 26.23 5.30 0.56
N LEU A 362 26.33 5.12 -0.76
CA LEU A 362 27.59 4.92 -1.46
C LEU A 362 28.47 6.17 -1.49
N GLN A 363 27.88 7.37 -1.55
CA GLN A 363 28.61 8.62 -1.42
C GLN A 363 29.22 8.78 -0.03
N ALA A 364 28.49 8.37 1.02
CA ALA A 364 28.95 8.47 2.40
C ALA A 364 29.97 7.38 2.76
N ALA A 365 29.78 6.16 2.24
CA ALA A 365 30.61 5.00 2.52
C ALA A 365 30.67 4.06 1.30
N PRO A 366 31.61 4.29 0.36
CA PRO A 366 31.72 3.51 -0.87
C PRO A 366 32.11 2.05 -0.63
N GLU A 367 32.80 1.76 0.48
CA GLU A 367 33.24 0.40 0.86
C GLU A 367 32.08 -0.59 1.04
N CYS A 368 30.88 -0.11 1.36
CA CYS A 368 29.70 -0.93 1.67
C CYS A 368 29.24 -1.75 0.47
N ALA A 369 29.48 -1.27 -0.76
CA ALA A 369 29.12 -2.01 -1.96
C ALA A 369 29.82 -3.39 -2.06
N MET A 370 30.96 -3.54 -1.39
CA MET A 370 31.79 -4.75 -1.42
C MET A 370 31.79 -5.52 -0.09
N GLN A 371 30.94 -5.16 0.88
CA GLN A 371 30.84 -5.88 2.15
C GLN A 371 29.76 -6.98 2.08
N PRO A 372 30.13 -8.26 2.30
CA PRO A 372 29.16 -9.35 2.32
C PRO A 372 28.47 -9.45 3.68
N ASP A 373 27.22 -9.89 3.66
CA ASP A 373 26.47 -10.27 4.86
C ASP A 373 26.91 -11.64 5.41
N GLN A 374 26.20 -12.14 6.44
CA GLN A 374 26.49 -13.44 7.05
C GLN A 374 26.31 -14.63 6.09
N SER A 375 25.52 -14.46 5.02
CA SER A 375 25.31 -15.43 3.95
C SER A 375 26.30 -15.25 2.79
N GLY A 376 27.25 -14.33 2.89
CA GLY A 376 28.18 -14.03 1.81
C GLY A 376 27.59 -13.16 0.69
N GLN A 377 26.34 -12.72 0.81
CA GLN A 377 25.69 -11.90 -0.21
C GLN A 377 26.15 -10.45 -0.10
N LEU A 378 26.61 -9.91 -1.24
CA LEU A 378 26.81 -8.46 -1.41
C LEU A 378 25.47 -7.75 -1.64
N PRO A 379 25.42 -6.43 -1.45
CA PRO A 379 24.28 -5.58 -1.84
C PRO A 379 23.73 -5.80 -3.24
N LEU A 380 24.63 -6.06 -4.18
CA LEU A 380 24.26 -6.33 -5.57
C LEU A 380 23.45 -7.63 -5.72
N HIS A 381 23.66 -8.63 -4.86
CA HIS A 381 22.89 -9.89 -4.86
C HIS A 381 21.44 -9.63 -4.45
N TRP A 382 21.22 -8.87 -3.36
CA TRP A 382 19.89 -8.51 -2.89
C TRP A 382 19.12 -7.65 -3.89
N ALA A 383 19.79 -6.64 -4.49
CA ALA A 383 19.18 -5.80 -5.51
C ALA A 383 18.79 -6.61 -6.76
N ALA A 384 19.61 -7.60 -7.12
CA ALA A 384 19.33 -8.56 -8.18
C ALA A 384 18.14 -9.47 -7.87
N GLU A 385 18.13 -10.13 -6.71
CA GLU A 385 17.04 -11.03 -6.27
C GLU A 385 15.68 -10.31 -6.21
N CYS A 386 15.68 -9.05 -5.74
CA CYS A 386 14.48 -8.23 -5.68
C CYS A 386 14.12 -7.54 -7.03
N VAL A 387 14.89 -7.77 -8.10
CA VAL A 387 14.73 -7.17 -9.43
C VAL A 387 14.62 -5.62 -9.38
N ARG A 388 15.42 -4.99 -8.50
CA ARG A 388 15.45 -3.53 -8.33
C ARG A 388 16.48 -2.90 -9.28
N MET A 389 16.20 -2.93 -10.58
CA MET A 389 17.17 -2.52 -11.61
C MET A 389 17.79 -1.12 -11.42
N PRO A 390 17.03 -0.08 -11.01
CA PRO A 390 17.65 1.22 -10.71
C PRO A 390 18.70 1.17 -9.59
N VAL A 391 18.52 0.30 -8.59
CA VAL A 391 19.49 0.10 -7.50
C VAL A 391 20.70 -0.70 -7.99
N VAL A 392 20.46 -1.70 -8.86
CA VAL A 392 21.52 -2.49 -9.52
C VAL A 392 22.46 -1.57 -10.32
N GLU A 393 21.91 -0.63 -11.10
CA GLU A 393 22.71 0.33 -11.89
C GLU A 393 23.61 1.20 -10.98
N VAL A 394 23.04 1.73 -9.91
CA VAL A 394 23.77 2.54 -8.92
C VAL A 394 24.91 1.75 -8.27
N LEU A 395 24.64 0.51 -7.86
CA LEU A 395 25.65 -0.37 -7.23
C LEU A 395 26.75 -0.77 -8.23
N LEU A 396 26.40 -1.08 -9.47
CA LEU A 396 27.37 -1.41 -10.53
C LEU A 396 28.26 -0.21 -10.88
N ALA A 397 27.70 0.99 -10.92
CA ALA A 397 28.46 2.21 -11.17
C ALA A 397 29.51 2.47 -10.07
N ALA A 398 29.17 2.17 -8.82
CA ALA A 398 30.08 2.34 -7.69
C ALA A 398 31.11 1.20 -7.54
N ALA A 399 30.70 -0.05 -7.75
CA ALA A 399 31.55 -1.22 -7.56
C ALA A 399 31.28 -2.32 -8.61
N PRO A 400 31.81 -2.19 -9.83
CA PRO A 400 31.56 -3.15 -10.91
C PRO A 400 32.12 -4.55 -10.59
N ALA A 401 33.16 -4.63 -9.74
CA ALA A 401 33.74 -5.90 -9.30
C ALA A 401 32.74 -6.78 -8.51
N ALA A 402 31.69 -6.20 -7.93
CA ALA A 402 30.66 -6.94 -7.20
C ALA A 402 29.92 -7.95 -8.09
N ALA A 403 29.82 -7.71 -9.41
CA ALA A 403 29.15 -8.61 -10.35
C ALA A 403 29.87 -9.97 -10.52
N ALA A 404 31.15 -10.05 -10.13
CA ALA A 404 31.96 -11.26 -10.21
C ALA A 404 32.06 -12.02 -8.87
N VAL A 405 31.48 -11.50 -7.78
CA VAL A 405 31.55 -12.12 -6.45
C VAL A 405 30.40 -13.11 -6.31
N ARG A 406 30.71 -14.29 -5.75
CA ARG A 406 29.72 -15.32 -5.43
C ARG A 406 29.32 -15.25 -3.96
N ASP A 407 28.05 -15.50 -3.68
CA ASP A 407 27.56 -15.72 -2.32
C ASP A 407 27.95 -17.11 -1.76
N SER A 408 27.53 -17.43 -0.53
CA SER A 408 27.79 -18.74 0.08
C SER A 408 27.11 -19.91 -0.64
N GLY A 409 26.03 -19.64 -1.37
CA GLY A 409 25.34 -20.58 -2.26
C GLY A 409 26.03 -20.74 -3.62
N THR A 410 27.16 -20.06 -3.84
CA THR A 410 27.92 -19.98 -5.09
C THR A 410 27.23 -19.20 -6.22
N ASN A 411 26.15 -18.48 -5.91
CA ASN A 411 25.42 -17.68 -6.88
C ASN A 411 26.10 -16.33 -7.10
N LEU A 412 26.30 -15.97 -8.36
CA LEU A 412 26.53 -14.58 -8.79
C LEU A 412 25.21 -13.79 -8.76
N PRO A 413 25.23 -12.45 -8.67
CA PRO A 413 24.02 -11.64 -8.77
C PRO A 413 23.20 -11.91 -10.04
N LEU A 414 23.87 -12.22 -11.16
CA LEU A 414 23.20 -12.58 -12.40
C LEU A 414 22.33 -13.84 -12.28
N HIS A 415 22.73 -14.85 -11.50
CA HIS A 415 21.92 -16.05 -11.31
C HIS A 415 20.59 -15.71 -10.61
N LEU A 416 20.64 -14.83 -9.60
CA LEU A 416 19.46 -14.42 -8.83
C LEU A 416 18.48 -13.62 -9.68
N VAL A 417 18.96 -12.71 -10.54
CA VAL A 417 18.07 -11.99 -11.48
C VAL A 417 17.40 -12.95 -12.46
N LEU A 418 18.17 -13.90 -13.03
CA LEU A 418 17.63 -14.85 -14.01
C LEU A 418 16.60 -15.82 -13.40
N GLU A 419 16.67 -16.07 -12.10
CA GLU A 419 15.67 -16.87 -11.37
C GLU A 419 14.41 -16.04 -11.04
N ALA A 420 14.57 -14.76 -10.71
CA ALA A 420 13.49 -13.88 -10.27
C ALA A 420 12.74 -13.18 -11.42
N CYS A 421 13.39 -12.96 -12.56
CA CYS A 421 12.89 -12.13 -13.67
C CYS A 421 12.29 -12.98 -14.80
N HIS A 422 11.32 -12.43 -15.54
CA HIS A 422 10.74 -13.07 -16.72
C HIS A 422 11.56 -12.70 -17.98
N PRO A 423 11.67 -13.57 -19.01
CA PRO A 423 12.43 -13.28 -20.24
C PRO A 423 12.04 -11.97 -20.94
N GLU A 424 10.77 -11.55 -20.85
CA GLU A 424 10.29 -10.31 -21.48
C GLU A 424 10.96 -9.04 -20.92
N ASP A 425 11.49 -9.11 -19.70
CA ASP A 425 12.17 -8.01 -19.02
C ASP A 425 13.71 -8.10 -19.13
N ALA A 426 14.23 -9.01 -19.97
CA ALA A 426 15.65 -9.27 -20.18
C ALA A 426 16.49 -8.02 -20.45
N ALA A 427 15.95 -7.07 -21.22
CA ALA A 427 16.64 -5.83 -21.56
C ALA A 427 16.97 -4.98 -20.33
N ALA A 428 16.17 -5.08 -19.25
CA ALA A 428 16.35 -4.25 -18.07
C ALA A 428 17.66 -4.55 -17.33
N PHE A 429 18.20 -5.78 -17.43
CA PHE A 429 19.41 -6.21 -16.74
C PHE A 429 20.63 -6.46 -17.63
N GLU A 430 20.61 -5.95 -18.88
CA GLU A 430 21.80 -5.89 -19.75
C GLU A 430 23.03 -5.28 -19.04
N PRO A 431 22.94 -4.21 -18.22
CA PRO A 431 24.09 -3.66 -17.50
C PRO A 431 24.75 -4.67 -16.54
N LEU A 432 23.95 -5.52 -15.89
CA LEU A 432 24.46 -6.55 -14.99
C LEU A 432 25.16 -7.68 -15.78
N VAL A 433 24.58 -8.07 -16.90
CA VAL A 433 25.22 -9.02 -17.83
C VAL A 433 26.56 -8.45 -18.32
N ALA A 434 26.59 -7.18 -18.71
CA ALA A 434 27.78 -6.46 -19.16
C ALA A 434 28.90 -6.40 -18.11
N ALA A 435 28.55 -6.35 -16.82
CA ALA A 435 29.49 -6.32 -15.71
C ALA A 435 29.94 -7.72 -15.23
N THR A 436 29.20 -8.78 -15.58
CA THR A 436 29.49 -10.15 -15.16
C THR A 436 30.60 -10.77 -16.04
N PRO A 437 31.55 -11.54 -15.51
CA PRO A 437 32.58 -12.19 -16.31
C PRO A 437 31.99 -13.01 -17.48
N PRO A 438 32.51 -12.90 -18.71
CA PRO A 438 31.83 -13.39 -19.92
C PRO A 438 31.50 -14.88 -19.87
N ARG A 439 32.45 -15.70 -19.43
CA ARG A 439 32.27 -17.15 -19.30
C ARG A 439 31.18 -17.50 -18.29
N GLU A 440 31.16 -16.80 -17.15
CA GLU A 440 30.16 -17.02 -16.10
C GLU A 440 28.77 -16.55 -16.56
N ALA A 441 28.70 -15.43 -17.27
CA ALA A 441 27.46 -14.95 -17.87
C ALA A 441 26.90 -15.94 -18.90
N LEU A 442 27.75 -16.52 -19.76
CA LEU A 442 27.35 -17.57 -20.70
C LEU A 442 26.85 -18.83 -19.98
N LEU A 443 27.53 -19.26 -18.93
CA LEU A 443 27.10 -20.42 -18.13
C LEU A 443 25.74 -20.19 -17.47
N ALA A 444 25.53 -19.01 -16.87
CA ALA A 444 24.26 -18.65 -16.23
C ALA A 444 23.10 -18.59 -17.23
N LEU A 445 23.32 -17.96 -18.40
CA LEU A 445 22.31 -17.86 -19.46
C LEU A 445 22.01 -19.23 -20.09
N ALA A 446 23.04 -20.04 -20.35
CA ALA A 446 22.87 -21.37 -20.96
C ALA A 446 22.24 -22.39 -20.00
N ALA A 447 22.32 -22.18 -18.68
CA ALA A 447 21.68 -23.04 -17.69
C ALA A 447 20.16 -22.83 -17.59
N ASN A 448 19.64 -21.69 -18.07
CA ASN A 448 18.23 -21.33 -17.91
C ASN A 448 17.45 -21.56 -19.23
N GLU A 449 16.65 -22.63 -19.27
CA GLU A 449 15.88 -23.03 -20.47
C GLU A 449 14.92 -21.93 -20.96
N ASN A 450 14.42 -21.08 -20.07
CA ASN A 450 13.51 -19.98 -20.43
C ASN A 450 14.18 -18.94 -21.33
N TYR A 451 15.48 -18.69 -21.13
CA TYR A 451 16.27 -17.72 -21.88
C TYR A 451 16.92 -18.33 -23.14
N LEU A 452 16.85 -19.66 -23.29
CA LEU A 452 17.25 -20.38 -24.52
C LEU A 452 16.08 -20.51 -25.51
N ALA A 453 14.84 -20.58 -25.03
CA ALA A 453 13.67 -20.93 -25.83
C ALA A 453 13.00 -19.75 -26.55
N GLY A 454 13.39 -18.49 -26.28
CA GLY A 454 12.77 -17.33 -26.93
C GLY A 454 13.57 -16.03 -26.82
N LEU A 455 14.13 -15.56 -27.94
CA LEU A 455 14.42 -14.14 -28.24
C LEU A 455 15.39 -13.33 -27.34
N ASP A 456 16.12 -13.95 -26.41
CA ASP A 456 17.14 -13.24 -25.60
C ASP A 456 18.55 -13.19 -26.24
N GLY A 457 18.59 -13.27 -27.58
CA GLY A 457 19.79 -12.99 -28.36
C GLY A 457 20.49 -11.66 -28.04
N PRO A 458 19.80 -10.58 -27.59
CA PRO A 458 20.47 -9.36 -27.13
C PRO A 458 21.39 -9.58 -25.93
N LEU A 459 21.04 -10.46 -24.98
CA LEU A 459 21.88 -10.75 -23.82
C LEU A 459 23.15 -11.51 -24.23
N PHE A 460 23.03 -12.52 -25.08
CA PHE A 460 24.21 -13.20 -25.64
C PHE A 460 25.07 -12.26 -26.48
N ALA A 461 24.46 -11.36 -27.26
CA ALA A 461 25.19 -10.33 -28.00
C ALA A 461 25.90 -9.36 -27.05
N ALA A 462 25.30 -8.99 -25.92
CA ALA A 462 25.91 -8.16 -24.89
C ALA A 462 27.14 -8.85 -24.28
N VAL A 463 27.07 -10.16 -23.97
CA VAL A 463 28.22 -10.92 -23.47
C VAL A 463 29.36 -10.99 -24.50
N VAL A 464 29.04 -11.37 -25.74
CA VAL A 464 30.03 -11.48 -26.82
C VAL A 464 30.73 -10.14 -27.11
N ARG A 465 30.02 -9.02 -26.92
CA ARG A 465 30.55 -7.66 -27.11
C ARG A 465 31.62 -7.29 -26.08
N GLN A 466 31.58 -7.82 -24.86
CA GLN A 466 32.45 -7.40 -23.74
C GLN A 466 33.94 -7.63 -24.00
N SER A 467 34.32 -8.89 -24.24
CA SER A 467 35.73 -9.28 -24.39
C SER A 467 35.91 -10.54 -25.22
N ALA A 468 37.15 -10.82 -25.61
CA ALA A 468 37.52 -12.03 -26.33
C ALA A 468 37.05 -13.27 -25.57
N LEU A 469 36.43 -14.20 -26.30
CA LEU A 469 35.94 -15.47 -25.77
C LEU A 469 36.92 -16.58 -26.14
N GLU A 470 37.16 -17.51 -25.21
CA GLU A 470 37.96 -18.68 -25.54
C GLU A 470 37.18 -19.62 -26.47
N PRO A 471 37.85 -20.47 -27.27
CA PRO A 471 37.18 -21.39 -28.18
C PRO A 471 36.10 -22.26 -27.53
N GLN A 472 36.31 -22.67 -26.27
CA GLN A 472 35.36 -23.47 -25.49
C GLN A 472 34.10 -22.68 -25.09
N ASP A 473 34.21 -21.37 -24.88
CA ASP A 473 33.07 -20.54 -24.45
C ASP A 473 32.07 -20.35 -25.59
N TRP A 474 32.52 -20.43 -26.85
CA TRP A 474 31.64 -20.39 -28.02
C TRP A 474 30.65 -21.56 -28.06
N GLU A 475 30.92 -22.68 -27.38
CA GLU A 475 29.97 -23.80 -27.29
C GLU A 475 28.71 -23.45 -26.51
N LEU A 476 28.81 -22.51 -25.56
CA LEU A 476 27.70 -22.02 -24.74
C LEU A 476 26.82 -21.01 -25.49
N VAL A 477 27.28 -20.50 -26.64
CA VAL A 477 26.53 -19.53 -27.45
C VAL A 477 25.48 -20.25 -28.31
N PRO A 478 24.19 -19.89 -28.20
CA PRO A 478 23.10 -20.62 -28.84
C PRO A 478 23.17 -20.54 -30.37
N THR A 479 22.62 -21.58 -31.01
CA THR A 479 22.54 -21.68 -32.47
C THR A 479 21.16 -22.13 -32.93
N PRO A 480 20.49 -21.40 -33.85
CA PRO A 480 20.91 -20.13 -34.47
C PRO A 480 20.53 -18.89 -33.62
N CYS A 481 21.41 -17.88 -33.54
CA CYS A 481 21.13 -16.61 -32.85
C CYS A 481 21.28 -15.41 -33.82
N PRO A 482 20.17 -14.84 -34.35
CA PRO A 482 20.22 -13.75 -35.33
C PRO A 482 20.82 -12.45 -34.79
N GLU A 483 20.61 -12.13 -33.52
CA GLU A 483 20.99 -10.87 -32.86
C GLU A 483 22.51 -10.71 -32.77
N LEU A 484 23.28 -11.80 -32.80
CA LEU A 484 24.75 -11.79 -32.88
C LEU A 484 25.27 -11.06 -34.13
N ALA A 485 24.45 -10.94 -35.18
CA ALA A 485 24.82 -10.18 -36.38
C ALA A 485 25.14 -8.71 -36.06
N SER A 486 24.48 -8.14 -35.04
CA SER A 486 24.69 -6.76 -34.61
C SER A 486 26.08 -6.51 -34.04
N VAL A 487 26.73 -7.54 -33.47
CA VAL A 487 28.05 -7.42 -32.83
C VAL A 487 29.19 -7.92 -33.70
N LEU A 488 28.89 -8.48 -34.87
CA LEU A 488 29.90 -8.93 -35.84
C LEU A 488 30.97 -7.87 -36.16
N PRO A 489 30.64 -6.57 -36.38
CA PRO A 489 31.67 -5.55 -36.64
C PRO A 489 32.65 -5.38 -35.46
N VAL A 490 32.13 -5.42 -34.24
CA VAL A 490 32.94 -5.28 -33.01
C VAL A 490 33.84 -6.50 -32.82
N VAL A 491 33.29 -7.70 -33.00
CA VAL A 491 34.05 -8.95 -32.88
C VAL A 491 35.09 -9.08 -33.98
N HIS A 492 34.76 -8.69 -35.22
CA HIS A 492 35.71 -8.70 -36.33
C HIS A 492 36.88 -7.73 -36.08
N ALA A 493 36.61 -6.54 -35.53
CA ALA A 493 37.65 -5.61 -35.14
C ALA A 493 38.57 -6.17 -34.03
N ARG A 494 38.04 -7.05 -33.17
CA ARG A 494 38.79 -7.69 -32.07
C ARG A 494 39.61 -8.90 -32.52
N SER A 495 38.99 -9.83 -33.26
CA SER A 495 39.61 -11.09 -33.66
C SER A 495 38.89 -11.71 -34.86
N ARG A 496 39.66 -12.00 -35.93
CA ARG A 496 39.17 -12.72 -37.11
C ARG A 496 38.70 -14.14 -36.79
N ALA A 497 39.41 -14.82 -35.90
CA ALA A 497 39.05 -16.18 -35.48
C ALA A 497 37.70 -16.19 -34.76
N GLU A 498 37.46 -15.21 -33.89
CA GLU A 498 36.17 -15.05 -33.20
C GLU A 498 35.05 -14.66 -34.15
N ALA A 499 35.31 -13.77 -35.13
CA ALA A 499 34.32 -13.45 -36.14
C ALA A 499 33.89 -14.69 -36.94
N GLY A 500 34.85 -15.57 -37.26
CA GLY A 500 34.57 -16.87 -37.87
C GLY A 500 33.67 -17.76 -37.00
N GLN A 501 33.95 -17.84 -35.69
CA GLN A 501 33.10 -18.58 -34.74
C GLN A 501 31.69 -17.96 -34.66
N LEU A 502 31.57 -16.64 -34.58
CA LEU A 502 30.29 -15.93 -34.54
C LEU A 502 29.46 -16.17 -35.81
N VAL A 503 30.08 -16.10 -36.98
CA VAL A 503 29.38 -16.34 -38.26
C VAL A 503 28.78 -17.74 -38.30
N GLN A 504 29.43 -18.75 -37.73
CA GLN A 504 28.88 -20.11 -37.64
C GLN A 504 27.62 -20.19 -36.76
N ARG A 505 27.46 -19.26 -35.81
CA ARG A 505 26.30 -19.18 -34.90
C ARG A 505 25.11 -18.40 -35.50
N LEU A 506 25.31 -17.67 -36.59
CA LEU A 506 24.25 -16.94 -37.29
C LEU A 506 23.29 -17.89 -38.03
N PRO A 507 22.03 -17.47 -38.29
CA PRO A 507 21.11 -18.24 -39.11
C PRO A 507 21.68 -18.55 -40.51
N PRO A 508 21.38 -19.72 -41.11
CA PRO A 508 21.91 -20.10 -42.43
C PRO A 508 21.65 -19.06 -43.53
N ALA A 509 20.50 -18.39 -43.48
CA ALA A 509 20.15 -17.32 -44.41
C ALA A 509 21.07 -16.10 -44.28
N ALA A 510 21.46 -15.74 -43.05
CA ALA A 510 22.40 -14.65 -42.80
C ALA A 510 23.82 -15.02 -43.24
N GLN A 511 24.26 -16.26 -42.96
CA GLN A 511 25.54 -16.78 -43.46
C GLN A 511 25.62 -16.75 -44.99
N ALA A 512 24.55 -17.15 -45.68
CA ALA A 512 24.47 -17.12 -47.13
C ALA A 512 24.54 -15.68 -47.69
N ARG A 513 23.88 -14.72 -47.04
CA ARG A 513 23.95 -13.29 -47.40
C ARG A 513 25.36 -12.73 -47.23
N LEU A 514 26.04 -13.03 -46.12
CA LEU A 514 27.43 -12.61 -45.90
C LEU A 514 28.37 -13.18 -46.97
N ARG A 515 28.25 -14.48 -47.28
CA ARG A 515 29.03 -15.12 -48.36
C ARG A 515 28.77 -14.48 -49.72
N ALA A 516 27.50 -14.20 -50.05
CA ALA A 516 27.15 -13.55 -51.31
C ALA A 516 27.71 -12.13 -51.41
N ALA A 517 27.67 -11.36 -50.32
CA ALA A 517 28.25 -10.01 -50.24
C ALA A 517 29.78 -10.05 -50.40
N ALA A 518 30.46 -10.97 -49.72
CA ALA A 518 31.90 -11.17 -49.85
C ALA A 518 32.32 -11.52 -51.30
N MET A 519 31.59 -12.44 -51.95
CA MET A 519 31.83 -12.79 -53.36
C MET A 519 31.56 -11.62 -54.32
N ALA A 520 30.54 -10.81 -54.06
CA ALA A 520 30.26 -9.62 -54.87
C ALA A 520 31.38 -8.57 -54.74
N LEU A 521 31.90 -8.37 -53.53
CA LEU A 521 33.02 -7.46 -53.25
C LEU A 521 34.32 -7.96 -53.90
N ALA A 522 34.56 -9.27 -53.88
CA ALA A 522 35.69 -9.89 -54.58
C ALA A 522 35.65 -9.66 -56.10
N ARG A 523 34.45 -9.69 -56.69
CA ARG A 523 34.23 -9.49 -58.13
C ARG A 523 34.35 -8.03 -58.57
N SER A 524 34.16 -7.07 -57.66
CA SER A 524 34.26 -5.63 -57.98
C SER A 524 35.68 -5.06 -57.85
N LEU A 525 36.64 -5.84 -57.34
CA LEU A 525 38.04 -5.45 -57.23
C LEU A 525 38.81 -5.70 -58.54
N PRO A 526 39.70 -4.77 -58.99
CA PRO A 526 40.45 -4.89 -60.23
C PRO A 526 41.43 -6.07 -60.22
N ALA A 527 41.61 -6.70 -61.38
CA ALA A 527 42.36 -7.95 -61.58
C ALA A 527 43.81 -7.91 -61.05
N ASP A 528 44.42 -6.73 -61.00
CA ASP A 528 45.83 -6.54 -60.62
C ASP A 528 46.09 -6.72 -59.10
N ALA A 529 45.02 -6.76 -58.29
CA ALA A 529 45.11 -6.96 -56.84
C ALA A 529 44.98 -8.44 -56.40
N TYR A 530 44.70 -9.36 -57.34
CA TYR A 530 44.45 -10.79 -57.04
C TYR A 530 45.69 -11.55 -56.53
N GLY A 531 46.90 -11.01 -56.72
CA GLY A 531 48.15 -11.77 -56.59
C GLY A 531 48.71 -11.95 -55.18
N THR A 532 48.45 -11.05 -54.22
CA THR A 532 49.15 -11.11 -52.93
C THR A 532 48.34 -10.73 -51.69
N HIS A 533 47.18 -10.06 -51.82
CA HIS A 533 46.40 -9.61 -50.66
C HIS A 533 44.90 -9.91 -50.69
N ILE A 534 44.33 -10.39 -51.82
CA ILE A 534 42.87 -10.56 -51.96
C ILE A 534 42.35 -11.91 -51.45
N LEU A 535 43.10 -13.00 -51.60
CA LEU A 535 42.66 -14.32 -51.12
C LEU A 535 42.38 -14.35 -49.60
N PRO A 536 43.19 -13.70 -48.74
CA PRO A 536 42.86 -13.54 -47.33
C PRO A 536 41.66 -12.62 -47.10
N VAL A 537 41.53 -11.50 -47.83
CA VAL A 537 40.49 -10.47 -47.62
C VAL A 537 39.09 -10.88 -48.10
N VAL A 538 39.01 -11.84 -49.03
CA VAL A 538 37.75 -12.41 -49.54
C VAL A 538 37.37 -13.71 -48.82
N ALA A 539 38.34 -14.34 -48.15
CA ALA A 539 38.12 -15.46 -47.23
C ALA A 539 37.85 -15.00 -45.78
N GLU A 540 38.37 -13.82 -45.40
CA GLU A 540 37.94 -12.97 -44.26
C GLU A 540 36.53 -12.40 -44.46
#